data_AF-A0A259P286-F1
#
_entry.id   AF-A0A259P286-F1
#
_cell.length_a   1.000
_cell.length_b   1.000
_cell.length_c   1.000
_cell.angle_alpha   90.00
_cell.angle_beta   90.00
_cell.angle_gamma   90.00
#
_symmetry.space_group_name_H-M   'P 1'
#
loop_
_entity.id
_entity.type
_entity.pdbx_description
1 polymer ?
#
loop_
_entity_poly.entity_id
_entity_poly.type
_entity_poly.pdbx_seq_one_letter_code
_entity_poly.pdbx_strand_id
1 'polypeptide(L)'
;MFTYVVNKCSAVRLSLLLIAALLLSACVAPALLLSPQGQLMWAMIKPMVGLDPKEVNLFEQPLIKNRLEPLLGEHYQTAVSLLNTADEIKQQGIKQQGPLFYVASNYTPLPQLAEKAGFVWNAETNQMAVLISRGGATKIFAEAVEKKAKTVLPVWPDELVDYAQMASNPQKLLQQQLEQQKQQLLEQPQQQLQQAIDAQKQQLIDAPKQQFKQAIDAQKQQLIEAPKQQLEQAIDAQKQQLIEAPKQQLEQAIDTQKQQLTDAPKQQLQQAIEAQQQQLSEQPEPQLKKLAAPVPKQD
;
A
#
# COMPACT_ATOMS: atom_id res chain seq x y z
N MET A 1 -48.91 54.65 -51.44
CA MET A 1 -47.44 54.41 -51.43
C MET A 1 -46.65 55.32 -50.49
N PHE A 2 -47.19 56.44 -49.97
CA PHE A 2 -46.43 57.39 -49.15
C PHE A 2 -46.29 57.04 -47.65
N THR A 3 -47.16 56.20 -47.09
CA THR A 3 -47.12 55.81 -45.66
C THR A 3 -46.08 54.73 -45.34
N TYR A 4 -45.63 53.96 -46.33
CA TYR A 4 -44.69 52.85 -46.13
C TYR A 4 -43.22 53.32 -46.04
N VAL A 5 -42.88 54.43 -46.69
CA VAL A 5 -41.51 54.98 -46.74
C VAL A 5 -41.14 55.72 -45.46
N VAL A 6 -42.10 56.42 -44.84
CA VAL A 6 -41.88 57.16 -43.58
C VAL A 6 -41.60 56.20 -42.41
N ASN A 7 -42.26 55.03 -42.39
CA ASN A 7 -42.11 54.06 -41.30
C ASN A 7 -40.76 53.32 -41.33
N LYS A 8 -40.21 53.04 -42.53
CA LYS A 8 -38.86 52.47 -42.69
C LYS A 8 -37.76 53.44 -42.24
N CYS A 9 -37.95 54.75 -42.48
CA CYS A 9 -36.95 55.75 -42.11
C CYS A 9 -36.89 55.99 -40.60
N SER A 10 -38.02 55.91 -39.89
CA SER A 10 -38.07 55.97 -38.42
C SER A 10 -37.51 54.71 -37.75
N ALA A 11 -37.79 53.52 -38.29
CA ALA A 11 -37.24 52.26 -37.77
C ALA A 11 -35.71 52.18 -37.88
N VAL A 12 -35.13 52.65 -38.98
CA VAL A 12 -33.67 52.70 -39.15
C VAL A 12 -33.02 53.70 -38.19
N ARG A 13 -33.65 54.87 -37.96
CA ARG A 13 -33.16 55.85 -36.97
C ARG A 13 -33.27 55.33 -35.53
N LEU A 14 -34.33 54.60 -35.20
CA LEU A 14 -34.50 53.98 -33.89
C LEU A 14 -33.48 52.86 -33.66
N SER A 15 -33.25 51.99 -34.66
CA SER A 15 -32.20 50.96 -34.60
C SER A 15 -30.80 51.56 -34.53
N LEU A 16 -30.52 52.64 -35.26
CA LEU A 16 -29.22 53.32 -35.19
C LEU A 16 -28.97 53.97 -33.82
N LEU A 17 -30.00 54.56 -33.21
CA LEU A 17 -29.94 55.10 -31.84
C LEU A 17 -29.76 53.99 -30.79
N LEU A 18 -30.41 52.84 -30.97
CA LEU A 18 -30.28 51.69 -30.06
C LEU A 18 -28.90 51.03 -30.17
N ILE A 19 -28.35 50.92 -31.40
CA ILE A 19 -26.98 50.43 -31.64
C ILE A 19 -25.94 51.43 -31.12
N ALA A 20 -26.15 52.75 -31.30
CA ALA A 20 -25.28 53.77 -30.74
C ALA A 20 -25.30 53.77 -29.20
N ALA A 21 -26.45 53.58 -28.57
CA ALA A 21 -26.57 53.43 -27.11
C ALA A 21 -25.87 52.17 -26.58
N LEU A 22 -25.98 51.04 -27.29
CA LEU A 22 -25.29 49.79 -26.96
C LEU A 22 -23.76 49.90 -27.12
N LEU A 23 -23.29 50.59 -28.15
CA LEU A 23 -21.85 50.81 -28.39
C LEU A 23 -21.23 51.81 -27.41
N LEU A 24 -21.97 52.86 -26.99
CA LEU A 24 -21.48 53.77 -25.94
C LEU A 24 -21.39 53.08 -24.57
N SER A 25 -22.29 52.14 -24.24
CA SER A 25 -22.23 51.39 -22.98
C SER A 25 -21.10 50.35 -22.91
N ALA A 26 -20.49 49.98 -24.04
CA ALA A 26 -19.43 48.97 -24.10
C ALA A 26 -18.01 49.53 -23.84
N CYS A 27 -17.79 50.85 -23.98
CA CYS A 27 -16.46 51.44 -23.84
C CYS A 27 -16.16 52.03 -22.44
N VAL A 28 -17.18 52.16 -21.58
CA VAL A 28 -17.04 52.67 -20.20
C VAL A 28 -17.05 51.57 -19.14
N ALA A 29 -17.31 50.32 -19.53
CA ALA A 29 -17.53 49.20 -18.62
C ALA A 29 -16.34 48.87 -17.69
N PRO A 30 -15.04 49.00 -18.08
CA PRO A 30 -13.95 48.71 -17.14
C PRO A 30 -13.72 49.82 -16.10
N ALA A 31 -14.09 51.06 -16.40
CA ALA A 31 -13.81 52.22 -15.54
C ALA A 31 -14.87 52.41 -14.44
N LEU A 32 -16.11 51.97 -14.66
CA LEU A 32 -17.20 52.16 -13.69
C LEU A 32 -17.24 51.13 -12.55
N LEU A 33 -16.43 50.07 -12.64
CA LEU A 33 -16.39 49.02 -11.62
C LEU A 33 -15.47 49.36 -10.43
N LEU A 34 -14.54 50.30 -10.62
CA LEU A 34 -13.59 50.72 -9.59
C LEU A 34 -14.08 51.98 -8.89
N SER A 35 -13.91 52.05 -7.57
CA SER A 35 -14.11 53.31 -6.83
C SER A 35 -13.19 54.42 -7.35
N PRO A 36 -13.59 55.71 -7.34
CA PRO A 36 -12.74 56.81 -7.82
C PRO A 36 -11.35 56.86 -7.17
N GLN A 37 -11.28 56.53 -5.87
CA GLN A 37 -10.02 56.40 -5.13
C GLN A 37 -9.21 55.17 -5.57
N GLY A 38 -9.88 54.04 -5.83
CA GLY A 38 -9.26 52.84 -6.37
C GLY A 38 -8.70 53.02 -7.79
N GLN A 39 -9.32 53.85 -8.63
CA GLN A 39 -8.82 54.18 -9.96
C GLN A 39 -7.52 54.97 -9.93
N LEU A 40 -7.40 55.92 -9.00
CA LEU A 40 -6.16 56.67 -8.79
C LEU A 40 -5.02 55.73 -8.34
N MET A 41 -5.33 54.88 -7.37
CA MET A 41 -4.36 53.91 -6.84
C MET A 41 -3.95 52.91 -7.94
N TRP A 42 -4.91 52.39 -8.70
CA TRP A 42 -4.70 51.53 -9.86
C TRP A 42 -3.76 52.16 -10.89
N ALA A 43 -4.02 53.41 -11.27
CA ALA A 43 -3.21 54.14 -12.26
C ALA A 43 -1.77 54.34 -11.79
N MET A 44 -1.55 54.41 -10.47
CA MET A 44 -0.23 54.56 -9.86
C MET A 44 0.52 53.22 -9.77
N ILE A 45 -0.09 52.13 -9.26
CA ILE A 45 0.62 50.85 -9.09
C ILE A 45 0.80 50.10 -10.40
N LYS A 46 -0.17 50.13 -11.32
CA LYS A 46 -0.11 49.36 -12.56
C LYS A 46 1.20 49.53 -13.35
N PRO A 47 1.74 50.75 -13.60
CA PRO A 47 3.02 50.91 -14.28
C PRO A 47 4.23 50.41 -13.46
N MET A 48 4.06 50.14 -12.17
CA MET A 48 5.12 49.66 -11.27
C MET A 48 5.17 48.13 -11.15
N VAL A 49 4.20 47.40 -11.71
CA VAL A 49 4.21 45.93 -11.70
C VAL A 49 5.43 45.41 -12.45
N GLY A 50 6.17 44.49 -11.83
CA GLY A 50 7.43 43.96 -12.33
C GLY A 50 8.67 44.80 -11.96
N LEU A 51 8.50 45.89 -11.20
CA LEU A 51 9.60 46.69 -10.66
C LEU A 51 9.83 46.38 -9.18
N ASP A 52 11.06 46.62 -8.71
CA ASP A 52 11.42 46.51 -7.30
C ASP A 52 10.67 47.58 -6.48
N PRO A 53 9.89 47.19 -5.44
CA PRO A 53 9.12 48.12 -4.62
C PRO A 53 9.97 49.16 -3.90
N LYS A 54 11.22 48.85 -3.58
CA LYS A 54 12.18 49.76 -2.96
C LYS A 54 12.66 50.80 -3.97
N GLU A 55 12.94 50.41 -5.21
CA GLU A 55 13.39 51.34 -6.26
C GLU A 55 12.30 52.36 -6.64
N VAL A 56 11.05 51.91 -6.73
CA VAL A 56 9.91 52.79 -7.01
C VAL A 56 9.35 53.48 -5.77
N ASN A 57 9.96 53.24 -4.60
CA ASN A 57 9.53 53.76 -3.30
C ASN A 57 8.03 53.53 -3.05
N LEU A 58 7.53 52.34 -3.37
CA LEU A 58 6.10 52.01 -3.37
C LEU A 58 5.45 52.39 -2.03
N PHE A 59 6.05 51.96 -0.93
CA PHE A 59 5.49 52.16 0.41
C PHE A 59 5.68 53.58 0.94
N GLU A 60 6.53 54.41 0.31
CA GLU A 60 6.66 55.83 0.63
C GLU A 60 5.73 56.73 -0.20
N GLN A 61 5.06 56.17 -1.21
CA GLN A 61 4.04 56.91 -1.97
C GLN A 61 2.94 57.39 -1.02
N PRO A 62 2.58 58.69 -1.01
CA PRO A 62 1.59 59.24 -0.07
C PRO A 62 0.26 58.48 -0.08
N LEU A 63 -0.18 57.98 -1.24
CA LEU A 63 -1.43 57.22 -1.36
C LEU A 63 -1.42 55.88 -0.60
N ILE A 64 -0.26 55.24 -0.47
CA ILE A 64 -0.10 53.97 0.24
C ILE A 64 0.30 54.22 1.69
N LYS A 65 1.31 55.08 1.90
CA LYS A 65 1.83 55.45 3.22
C LYS A 65 0.75 55.93 4.17
N ASN A 66 -0.07 56.88 3.73
CA ASN A 66 -1.12 57.49 4.55
C ASN A 66 -2.20 56.48 5.01
N ARG A 67 -2.29 55.31 4.36
CA ARG A 67 -3.20 54.23 4.72
C ARG A 67 -2.52 53.18 5.58
N LEU A 68 -1.27 52.83 5.24
CA LEU A 68 -0.51 51.79 5.95
C LEU A 68 -0.01 52.25 7.32
N GLU A 69 0.43 53.49 7.45
CA GLU A 69 0.96 54.03 8.71
C GLU A 69 -0.06 53.97 9.86
N PRO A 70 -1.33 54.44 9.71
CA PRO A 70 -2.33 54.27 10.76
C PRO A 70 -2.80 52.82 10.93
N LEU A 71 -2.73 51.98 9.89
CA LEU A 71 -3.14 50.57 9.95
C LEU A 71 -2.13 49.71 10.72
N LEU A 72 -0.84 49.98 10.54
CA LEU A 72 0.25 49.19 11.12
C LEU A 72 0.78 49.78 12.43
N GLY A 73 0.63 51.09 12.65
CA GLY A 73 1.15 51.77 13.83
C GLY A 73 2.65 51.54 14.02
N GLU A 74 3.04 51.05 15.19
CA GLU A 74 4.44 50.73 15.51
C GLU A 74 5.10 49.70 14.59
N HIS A 75 4.30 48.90 13.87
CA HIS A 75 4.80 47.86 12.97
C HIS A 75 5.10 48.39 11.56
N TYR A 76 4.79 49.65 11.24
CA TYR A 76 4.96 50.23 9.90
C TYR A 76 6.41 50.10 9.40
N GLN A 77 7.38 50.61 10.16
CA GLN A 77 8.79 50.61 9.75
C GLN A 77 9.33 49.20 9.55
N THR A 78 8.91 48.26 10.41
CA THR A 78 9.28 46.84 10.29
C THR A 78 8.69 46.24 9.00
N ALA A 79 7.41 46.48 8.74
CA ALA A 79 6.74 45.96 7.55
C ALA A 79 7.40 46.47 6.27
N VAL A 80 7.64 47.78 6.17
CA VAL A 80 8.29 48.40 5.01
C VAL A 80 9.71 47.87 4.82
N SER A 81 10.48 47.73 5.90
CA SER A 81 11.82 47.15 5.85
C SER A 81 11.83 45.74 5.26
N LEU A 82 10.87 44.90 5.66
CA LEU A 82 10.71 43.55 5.12
C LEU A 82 10.18 43.56 3.69
N LEU A 83 9.16 44.35 3.38
CA LEU A 83 8.56 44.38 2.05
C LEU A 83 9.52 44.94 0.98
N ASN A 84 10.42 45.85 1.37
CA ASN A 84 11.49 46.36 0.52
C ASN A 84 12.60 45.33 0.22
N THR A 85 12.52 44.10 0.75
CA THR A 85 13.41 43.01 0.32
C THR A 85 12.87 42.23 -0.87
N ALA A 86 11.61 42.45 -1.26
CA ALA A 86 10.99 41.78 -2.40
C ALA A 86 11.63 42.24 -3.72
N ASP A 87 11.75 41.34 -4.68
CA ASP A 87 12.34 41.66 -5.99
C ASP A 87 11.39 42.43 -6.90
N GLU A 88 10.09 42.18 -6.79
CA GLU A 88 9.09 42.76 -7.70
C GLU A 88 7.72 42.95 -7.05
N ILE A 89 7.00 43.94 -7.55
CA ILE A 89 5.57 44.13 -7.35
C ILE A 89 4.82 43.22 -8.33
N LYS A 90 3.97 42.34 -7.81
CA LYS A 90 3.26 41.34 -8.61
C LYS A 90 1.77 41.70 -8.74
N GLN A 91 1.16 41.22 -9.83
CA GLN A 91 -0.28 41.32 -10.06
C GLN A 91 -0.84 39.94 -10.40
N GLN A 92 -1.87 39.50 -9.67
CA GLN A 92 -2.59 38.25 -9.91
C GLN A 92 -4.07 38.53 -10.19
N GLY A 93 -4.62 37.91 -11.23
CA GLY A 93 -6.05 37.95 -11.51
C GLY A 93 -6.77 36.89 -10.69
N ILE A 94 -7.56 37.29 -9.69
CA ILE A 94 -8.37 36.37 -8.89
C ILE A 94 -9.78 36.33 -9.48
N LYS A 95 -10.21 35.14 -9.93
CA LYS A 95 -11.58 34.94 -10.44
C LYS A 95 -12.58 35.40 -9.38
N GLN A 96 -13.49 36.33 -9.74
CA GLN A 96 -14.52 36.97 -8.88
C GLN A 96 -14.06 38.09 -7.92
N GLN A 97 -12.77 38.44 -7.86
CA GLN A 97 -12.28 39.55 -7.01
C GLN A 97 -11.43 40.57 -7.77
N GLY A 98 -11.41 40.41 -9.10
CA GLY A 98 -10.66 41.28 -9.97
C GLY A 98 -9.14 41.18 -9.74
N PRO A 99 -8.41 42.21 -10.19
CA PRO A 99 -6.97 42.25 -10.10
C PRO A 99 -6.46 42.56 -8.68
N LEU A 100 -5.60 41.68 -8.18
CA LEU A 100 -4.93 41.77 -6.88
C LEU A 100 -3.45 42.14 -7.11
N PHE A 101 -2.98 43.19 -6.46
CA PHE A 101 -1.57 43.55 -6.44
C PHE A 101 -0.96 43.13 -5.12
N TYR A 102 0.25 42.60 -5.16
CA TYR A 102 0.89 42.13 -3.95
C TYR A 102 2.40 42.25 -4.01
N VAL A 103 3.00 42.28 -2.82
CA VAL A 103 4.44 42.26 -2.60
C VAL A 103 4.69 41.22 -1.52
N ALA A 104 5.60 40.28 -1.78
CA ALA A 104 6.01 39.26 -0.83
C ALA A 104 7.51 39.43 -0.55
N SER A 105 7.87 39.68 0.70
CA SER A 105 9.28 39.86 1.08
C SER A 105 10.10 38.62 0.80
N ASN A 106 11.36 38.82 0.44
CA ASN A 106 12.32 37.73 0.30
C ASN A 106 12.76 37.16 1.65
N TYR A 107 13.09 35.87 1.61
CA TYR A 107 13.32 35.01 2.76
C TYR A 107 14.73 35.15 3.36
N THR A 108 14.84 35.18 4.69
CA THR A 108 16.09 34.93 5.43
C THR A 108 16.26 33.42 5.63
N PRO A 109 17.43 32.80 5.36
CA PRO A 109 17.62 31.34 5.19
C PRO A 109 17.28 30.40 6.37
N LEU A 110 16.71 30.89 7.48
CA LEU A 110 16.46 30.10 8.69
C LEU A 110 14.96 30.04 9.03
N PRO A 111 14.26 28.89 8.88
CA PRO A 111 12.80 28.78 9.00
C PRO A 111 12.22 29.19 10.35
N GLN A 112 12.97 29.03 11.44
CA GLN A 112 12.53 29.35 12.80
C GLN A 112 12.69 30.83 13.16
N LEU A 113 13.50 31.57 12.38
CA LEU A 113 13.82 33.00 12.56
C LEU A 113 13.40 33.84 11.33
N ALA A 114 12.76 33.22 10.34
CA ALA A 114 12.42 33.88 9.09
C ALA A 114 11.34 34.93 9.34
N GLU A 115 11.72 36.19 9.18
CA GLU A 115 10.79 37.29 9.13
C GLU A 115 10.23 37.39 7.71
N LYS A 116 8.91 37.42 7.58
CA LYS A 116 8.24 37.57 6.29
C LYS A 116 7.17 38.63 6.40
N ALA A 117 7.06 39.48 5.39
CA ALA A 117 5.95 40.39 5.23
C ALA A 117 5.30 40.18 3.86
N GLY A 118 3.99 40.41 3.83
CA GLY A 118 3.20 40.37 2.61
C GLY A 118 2.27 41.56 2.58
N PHE A 119 2.29 42.33 1.50
CA PHE A 119 1.32 43.38 1.24
C PHE A 119 0.38 42.91 0.12
N VAL A 120 -0.91 43.18 0.28
CA VAL A 120 -1.91 42.94 -0.75
C VAL A 120 -2.83 44.15 -0.89
N TRP A 121 -3.19 44.49 -2.11
CA TRP A 121 -4.23 45.45 -2.44
C TRP A 121 -5.16 44.89 -3.51
N ASN A 122 -6.45 44.86 -3.18
CA ASN A 122 -7.49 44.49 -4.11
C ASN A 122 -8.01 45.75 -4.83
N ALA A 123 -7.89 45.80 -6.16
CA ALA A 123 -8.30 46.95 -6.93
C ALA A 123 -9.81 47.20 -6.92
N GLU A 124 -10.60 46.12 -6.96
CA GLU A 124 -12.06 46.16 -7.04
C GLU A 124 -12.66 46.71 -5.74
N THR A 125 -12.23 46.17 -4.60
CA THR A 125 -12.72 46.59 -3.28
C THR A 125 -11.97 47.80 -2.73
N ASN A 126 -10.85 48.18 -3.35
CA ASN A 126 -9.89 49.16 -2.88
C ASN A 126 -9.43 48.92 -1.43
N GLN A 127 -9.25 47.66 -1.03
CA GLN A 127 -8.82 47.30 0.32
C GLN A 127 -7.38 46.84 0.33
N MET A 128 -6.66 47.24 1.38
CA MET A 128 -5.29 46.79 1.63
C MET A 128 -5.20 45.92 2.88
N ALA A 129 -4.26 44.99 2.84
CA ALA A 129 -3.83 44.26 4.00
C ALA A 129 -2.34 44.01 3.99
N VAL A 130 -1.78 43.89 5.18
CA VAL A 130 -0.39 43.53 5.42
C VAL A 130 -0.33 42.39 6.42
N LEU A 131 0.43 41.37 6.09
CA LEU A 131 0.81 40.33 7.05
C LEU A 131 2.27 40.53 7.44
N ILE A 132 2.56 40.26 8.71
CA ILE A 132 3.91 40.24 9.26
C ILE A 132 4.05 38.95 10.06
N SER A 133 5.00 38.11 9.66
CA SER A 133 5.41 36.90 10.35
C SER A 133 6.79 37.13 10.95
N ARG A 134 6.94 37.02 12.28
CA ARG A 134 8.22 37.12 12.99
C ARG A 134 8.28 36.06 14.08
N GLY A 135 9.37 35.29 14.12
CA GLY A 135 9.61 34.30 15.17
C GLY A 135 8.47 33.28 15.34
N GLY A 136 7.83 32.88 14.24
CA GLY A 136 6.69 31.95 14.22
C GLY A 136 5.32 32.56 14.55
N ALA A 137 5.24 33.84 14.93
CA ALA A 137 3.98 34.54 15.13
C ALA A 137 3.62 35.36 13.89
N THR A 138 2.44 35.10 13.31
CA THR A 138 1.92 35.89 12.18
C THR A 138 0.78 36.78 12.62
N LYS A 139 0.87 38.08 12.31
CA LYS A 139 -0.18 39.09 12.51
C LYS A 139 -0.67 39.58 11.15
N ILE A 140 -1.99 39.76 11.02
CA ILE A 140 -2.62 40.34 9.83
C ILE A 140 -3.24 41.68 10.23
N PHE A 141 -2.95 42.71 9.44
CA PHE A 141 -3.52 44.05 9.52
C PHE A 141 -4.30 44.30 8.24
N ALA A 142 -5.61 44.46 8.33
CA ALA A 142 -6.48 44.68 7.16
C ALA A 142 -7.43 45.84 7.42
N GLU A 143 -7.72 46.62 6.39
CA GLU A 143 -8.70 47.69 6.48
C GLU A 143 -10.13 47.13 6.63
N ALA A 144 -10.96 47.80 7.44
CA ALA A 144 -12.36 47.43 7.61
C ALA A 144 -13.20 47.97 6.44
N VAL A 145 -14.13 47.14 5.92
CA VAL A 145 -15.09 47.57 4.89
C VAL A 145 -16.18 48.42 5.53
N GLU A 146 -16.34 49.69 5.13
CA GLU A 146 -17.31 50.63 5.73
C GLU A 146 -18.81 50.32 5.51
N LYS A 147 -19.20 49.09 5.16
CA LYS A 147 -20.62 48.69 5.14
C LYS A 147 -20.81 47.30 5.75
N LYS A 148 -21.19 47.31 7.04
CA LYS A 148 -21.55 46.17 7.89
C LYS A 148 -20.38 45.27 8.29
N ALA A 149 -20.10 45.26 9.58
CA ALA A 149 -19.06 44.52 10.28
C ALA A 149 -19.12 43.00 10.07
N LYS A 150 -18.62 42.54 8.94
CA LYS A 150 -17.89 41.27 8.85
C LYS A 150 -16.49 41.63 8.38
N THR A 151 -15.49 41.32 9.19
CA THR A 151 -14.09 41.32 8.79
C THR A 151 -13.97 40.42 7.57
N VAL A 152 -14.00 41.01 6.37
CA VAL A 152 -13.73 40.26 5.14
C VAL A 152 -12.25 39.96 5.22
N LEU A 153 -11.92 38.70 5.46
CA LEU A 153 -10.52 38.27 5.48
C LEU A 153 -9.95 38.55 4.08
N PRO A 154 -8.82 39.27 3.99
CA PRO A 154 -8.21 39.58 2.70
C PRO A 154 -7.84 38.28 1.98
N VAL A 155 -7.99 38.27 0.66
CA VAL A 155 -7.50 37.16 -0.16
C VAL A 155 -6.01 37.31 -0.36
N TRP A 156 -5.28 36.26 0.00
CA TRP A 156 -3.84 36.19 -0.12
C TRP A 156 -3.45 35.39 -1.37
N PRO A 157 -2.38 35.81 -2.08
CA PRO A 157 -1.81 35.04 -3.18
C PRO A 157 -1.16 33.75 -2.66
N ASP A 158 -1.01 32.75 -3.53
CA ASP A 158 -0.55 31.40 -3.16
C ASP A 158 0.76 31.41 -2.34
N GLU A 159 1.70 32.31 -2.65
CA GLU A 159 2.98 32.50 -1.95
C GLU A 159 2.86 32.95 -0.47
N LEU A 160 1.68 33.46 -0.10
CA LEU A 160 1.36 34.03 1.22
C LEU A 160 0.23 33.29 1.94
N VAL A 161 -0.46 32.35 1.28
CA VAL A 161 -1.60 31.61 1.84
C VAL A 161 -1.21 30.86 3.12
N ASP A 162 -0.08 30.17 3.13
CA ASP A 162 0.34 29.38 4.30
C ASP A 162 0.54 30.26 5.54
N TYR A 163 1.16 31.43 5.37
CA TYR A 163 1.38 32.40 6.45
C TYR A 163 0.06 33.02 6.92
N ALA A 164 -0.82 33.36 5.98
CA ALA A 164 -2.15 33.87 6.32
C ALA A 164 -2.98 32.85 7.11
N GLN A 165 -2.86 31.56 6.80
CA GLN A 165 -3.53 30.49 7.55
C GLN A 165 -2.97 30.35 8.97
N MET A 166 -1.65 30.49 9.16
CA MET A 166 -1.02 30.49 10.49
C MET A 166 -1.56 31.61 11.38
N ALA A 167 -1.77 32.82 10.84
CA ALA A 167 -2.36 33.94 11.57
C ALA A 167 -3.85 33.73 11.89
N SER A 168 -4.57 33.09 10.96
CA SER A 168 -6.03 32.95 11.04
C SER A 168 -6.47 31.84 12.00
N ASN A 169 -5.62 30.84 12.27
CA ASN A 169 -5.98 29.73 13.16
C ASN A 169 -4.78 29.18 13.96
N PRO A 170 -4.25 29.93 14.94
CA PRO A 170 -3.10 29.51 15.75
C PRO A 170 -3.38 28.23 16.56
N GLN A 171 -4.64 27.96 16.91
CA GLN A 171 -5.05 26.77 17.67
C GLN A 171 -4.88 25.47 16.87
N LYS A 172 -5.11 25.51 15.56
CA LYS A 172 -4.92 24.34 14.68
C LYS A 172 -3.44 23.97 14.55
N LEU A 173 -2.55 24.96 14.52
CA LEU A 173 -1.09 24.73 14.49
C LEU A 173 -0.62 24.07 15.79
N LEU A 174 -1.07 24.56 16.94
CA LEU A 174 -0.80 23.96 18.25
C LEU A 174 -1.29 22.51 18.32
N GLN A 175 -2.49 22.21 17.79
CA GLN A 175 -2.98 20.82 17.72
C GLN A 175 -2.12 19.94 16.80
N GLN A 176 -1.71 20.43 15.63
CA GLN A 176 -0.84 19.67 14.73
C GLN A 176 0.53 19.41 15.34
N GLN A 177 1.14 20.42 15.99
CA GLN A 177 2.42 20.24 16.68
C GLN A 177 2.28 19.26 17.84
N LEU A 178 1.19 19.32 18.60
CA LEU A 178 0.95 18.39 19.70
C LEU A 178 0.74 16.95 19.21
N GLU A 179 0.02 16.74 18.11
CA GLU A 179 -0.15 15.41 17.51
C GLU A 179 1.15 14.88 16.90
N GLN A 180 1.95 15.72 16.22
CA GLN A 180 3.28 15.31 15.75
C GLN A 180 4.21 14.94 16.90
N GLN A 181 4.21 15.74 17.97
CA GLN A 181 5.02 15.49 19.16
C GLN A 181 4.57 14.21 19.89
N LYS A 182 3.26 13.95 19.94
CA LYS A 182 2.70 12.71 20.48
C LYS A 182 3.10 11.48 19.64
N GLN A 183 3.10 11.58 18.31
CA GLN A 183 3.58 10.51 17.44
C GLN A 183 5.07 10.20 17.65
N GLN A 184 5.91 11.22 17.74
CA GLN A 184 7.36 11.04 17.96
C GLN A 184 7.70 10.52 19.36
N LEU A 185 7.07 11.06 20.41
CA LEU A 185 7.45 10.72 21.79
C LEU A 185 6.75 9.47 22.34
N LEU A 186 5.58 9.11 21.81
CA LEU A 186 4.75 8.06 22.40
C LEU A 186 4.62 6.83 21.50
N GLU A 187 4.24 7.00 20.23
CA GLU A 187 3.91 5.84 19.39
C GLU A 187 5.16 5.10 18.88
N GLN A 188 6.19 5.84 18.45
CA GLN A 188 7.42 5.24 17.93
C GLN A 188 8.16 4.37 18.98
N PRO A 189 8.40 4.87 20.21
CA PRO A 189 9.07 4.08 21.24
C PRO A 189 8.22 2.89 21.72
N GLN A 190 6.89 3.02 21.73
CA GLN A 190 6.00 1.95 22.17
C GLN A 190 5.95 0.79 21.16
N GLN A 191 5.96 1.07 19.86
CA GLN A 191 6.11 0.03 18.83
C GLN A 191 7.46 -0.68 18.91
N GLN A 192 8.55 0.07 19.10
CA GLN A 192 9.88 -0.53 19.25
C GLN A 192 9.97 -1.41 20.50
N LEU A 193 9.37 -0.98 21.62
CA LEU A 193 9.33 -1.77 22.84
C LEU A 193 8.51 -3.05 22.66
N GLN A 194 7.35 -2.98 21.99
CA GLN A 194 6.52 -4.15 21.72
C GLN A 194 7.27 -5.18 20.85
N GLN A 195 7.91 -4.73 19.77
CA GLN A 195 8.72 -5.60 18.92
C GLN A 195 9.90 -6.22 19.68
N ALA A 196 10.54 -5.46 20.57
CA ALA A 196 11.62 -5.98 21.40
C ALA A 196 11.14 -7.05 22.38
N ILE A 197 9.97 -6.86 23.01
CA ILE A 197 9.35 -7.85 23.91
C ILE A 197 8.99 -9.13 23.15
N ASP A 198 8.40 -9.01 21.97
CA ASP A 198 8.00 -10.17 21.16
C ASP A 198 9.23 -10.96 20.68
N ALA A 199 10.30 -10.27 20.25
CA ALA A 199 11.57 -10.90 19.91
C ALA A 199 12.20 -11.62 21.11
N GLN A 200 12.16 -11.01 22.30
CA GLN A 200 12.69 -11.63 23.52
C GLN A 200 11.90 -12.88 23.92
N LYS A 201 10.57 -12.84 23.81
CA LYS A 201 9.70 -13.99 24.07
C LYS A 201 10.04 -15.16 23.13
N GLN A 202 10.24 -14.86 21.85
CA GLN A 202 10.57 -15.89 20.86
C GLN A 202 11.93 -16.55 21.14
N GLN A 203 12.93 -15.77 21.57
CA GLN A 203 14.27 -16.28 21.88
C GLN A 203 14.35 -17.01 23.23
N LEU A 204 13.68 -16.51 24.27
CA LEU A 204 13.85 -17.03 25.64
C LEU A 204 12.82 -18.09 26.02
N ILE A 205 11.66 -18.13 25.36
CA ILE A 205 10.56 -19.02 25.75
C ILE A 205 10.24 -20.01 24.64
N ASP A 206 9.94 -19.52 23.43
CA ASP A 206 9.38 -20.38 22.39
C ASP A 206 10.44 -21.30 21.76
N ALA A 207 11.62 -20.77 21.42
CA ALA A 207 12.71 -21.57 20.86
C ALA A 207 13.22 -22.66 21.85
N PRO A 208 13.50 -22.35 23.13
CA PRO A 208 13.91 -23.37 24.10
C PRO A 208 12.82 -24.43 24.33
N LYS A 209 11.54 -24.05 24.35
CA LYS A 209 10.43 -25.02 24.46
C LYS A 209 10.39 -25.97 23.26
N GLN A 210 10.59 -25.48 22.05
CA GLN A 210 10.64 -26.33 20.86
C GLN A 210 11.84 -27.27 20.88
N GLN A 211 13.03 -26.77 21.25
CA GLN A 211 14.23 -27.59 21.38
C GLN A 211 14.05 -28.69 22.44
N PHE A 212 13.47 -28.35 23.60
CA PHE A 212 13.21 -29.33 24.65
C PHE A 212 12.23 -30.40 24.19
N LYS A 213 11.14 -30.01 23.49
CA LYS A 213 10.17 -30.96 22.95
C LYS A 213 10.80 -31.91 21.93
N GLN A 214 11.61 -31.39 21.00
CA GLN A 214 12.34 -32.20 20.02
C GLN A 214 13.33 -33.15 20.70
N ALA A 215 14.03 -32.70 21.74
CA ALA A 215 14.96 -33.55 22.50
C ALA A 215 14.23 -34.69 23.22
N ILE A 216 13.07 -34.41 23.84
CA ILE A 216 12.22 -35.43 24.46
C ILE A 216 11.73 -36.44 23.42
N ASP A 217 11.25 -35.98 22.27
CA ASP A 217 10.76 -36.85 21.19
C ASP A 217 11.90 -37.73 20.63
N ALA A 218 13.09 -37.16 20.41
CA ALA A 218 14.27 -37.90 19.98
C ALA A 218 14.70 -38.96 21.01
N GLN A 219 14.70 -38.59 22.30
CA GLN A 219 15.05 -39.51 23.38
C GLN A 219 14.04 -40.65 23.51
N LYS A 220 12.73 -40.37 23.35
CA LYS A 220 11.68 -41.39 23.31
C LYS A 220 11.89 -42.36 22.16
N GLN A 221 12.25 -41.86 20.98
CA GLN A 221 12.47 -42.70 19.80
C GLN A 221 13.69 -43.62 19.97
N GLN A 222 14.76 -43.13 20.59
CA GLN A 222 15.97 -43.92 20.84
C GLN A 222 15.84 -44.94 21.97
N LEU A 223 15.16 -44.59 23.08
CA LEU A 223 15.13 -45.44 24.28
C LEU A 223 13.92 -46.36 24.36
N ILE A 224 12.83 -46.06 23.65
CA ILE A 224 11.57 -46.81 23.76
C ILE A 224 11.20 -47.46 22.43
N GLU A 225 11.04 -46.68 21.37
CA GLU A 225 10.50 -47.20 20.11
C GLU A 225 11.50 -48.11 19.38
N ALA A 226 12.77 -47.70 19.24
CA ALA A 226 13.78 -48.51 18.56
C ALA A 226 14.06 -49.85 19.27
N PRO A 227 14.26 -49.90 20.61
CA PRO A 227 14.44 -51.18 21.32
C PRO A 227 13.21 -52.07 21.24
N LYS A 228 12.01 -51.49 21.26
CA LYS A 228 10.76 -52.25 21.12
C LYS A 228 10.67 -52.91 19.74
N GLN A 229 10.96 -52.19 18.66
CA GLN A 229 11.00 -52.76 17.31
C GLN A 229 12.05 -53.87 17.18
N GLN A 230 13.24 -53.68 17.76
CA GLN A 230 14.27 -54.72 17.75
C GLN A 230 13.82 -55.98 18.51
N LEU A 231 13.13 -55.82 19.65
CA LEU A 231 12.59 -56.94 20.41
C LEU A 231 11.49 -57.68 19.63
N GLU A 232 10.58 -56.96 18.97
CA GLU A 232 9.54 -57.56 18.12
C GLU A 232 10.16 -58.36 16.95
N GLN A 233 11.14 -57.79 16.26
CA GLN A 233 11.86 -58.49 15.18
C GLN A 233 12.62 -59.72 15.68
N ALA A 234 13.25 -59.64 16.86
CA ALA A 234 13.94 -60.77 17.45
C ALA A 234 12.97 -61.89 17.85
N ILE A 235 11.81 -61.56 18.43
CA ILE A 235 10.76 -62.53 18.76
C ILE A 235 10.25 -63.21 17.49
N ASP A 236 9.96 -62.44 16.43
CA ASP A 236 9.49 -63.00 15.16
C ASP A 236 10.53 -63.92 14.51
N ALA A 237 11.79 -63.51 14.50
CA ALA A 237 12.89 -64.34 14.00
C ALA A 237 13.03 -65.64 14.80
N GLN A 238 12.91 -65.56 16.13
CA GLN A 238 13.00 -66.74 17.00
C GLN A 238 11.81 -67.70 16.80
N LYS A 239 10.61 -67.16 16.62
CA LYS A 239 9.41 -67.94 16.27
C LYS A 239 9.58 -68.66 14.93
N GLN A 240 10.12 -67.99 13.93
CA GLN A 240 10.35 -68.57 12.61
C GLN A 240 11.36 -69.73 12.68
N GLN A 241 12.42 -69.59 13.47
CA GLN A 241 13.46 -70.62 13.62
C GLN A 241 13.05 -71.82 14.49
N LEU A 242 12.34 -71.59 15.59
CA LEU A 242 12.03 -72.65 16.57
C LEU A 242 10.70 -73.35 16.33
N ILE A 243 9.76 -72.71 15.64
CA ILE A 243 8.40 -73.23 15.48
C ILE A 243 8.11 -73.51 14.02
N GLU A 244 8.19 -72.50 13.16
CA GLU A 244 7.76 -72.64 11.76
C GLU A 244 8.69 -73.54 10.92
N ALA A 245 10.01 -73.32 10.99
CA ALA A 245 10.96 -74.13 10.23
C ALA A 245 10.95 -75.63 10.63
N PRO A 246 10.98 -76.00 11.93
CA PRO A 246 10.88 -77.40 12.34
C PRO A 246 9.53 -78.02 11.98
N LYS A 247 8.44 -77.25 12.05
CA LYS A 247 7.12 -77.72 11.62
C LYS A 247 7.10 -78.05 10.13
N GLN A 248 7.63 -77.17 9.28
CA GLN A 248 7.75 -77.43 7.84
C GLN A 248 8.63 -78.64 7.53
N GLN A 249 9.75 -78.81 8.24
CA GLN A 249 10.61 -79.98 8.10
C GLN A 249 9.89 -81.28 8.51
N LEU A 250 9.12 -81.25 9.60
CA LEU A 250 8.33 -82.39 10.05
C LEU A 250 7.24 -82.74 9.02
N GLU A 251 6.57 -81.74 8.46
CA GLU A 251 5.52 -81.93 7.46
C GLU A 251 6.10 -82.55 6.16
N GLN A 252 7.25 -82.05 5.69
CA GLN A 252 7.98 -82.64 4.56
C GLN A 252 8.47 -84.06 4.83
N ALA A 253 8.94 -84.34 6.06
CA ALA A 253 9.39 -85.67 6.45
C ALA A 253 8.22 -86.66 6.50
N ILE A 254 7.06 -86.24 7.02
CA ILE A 254 5.82 -87.03 7.02
C ILE A 254 5.38 -87.33 5.59
N ASP A 255 5.36 -86.33 4.71
CA ASP A 255 4.99 -86.51 3.30
C ASP A 255 5.93 -87.47 2.57
N THR A 256 7.25 -87.34 2.81
CA THR A 256 8.26 -88.23 2.24
C THR A 256 8.07 -89.67 2.74
N GLN A 257 7.82 -89.85 4.04
CA GLN A 257 7.61 -91.17 4.63
C GLN A 257 6.31 -91.81 4.11
N LYS A 258 5.26 -91.01 3.91
CA LYS A 258 3.99 -91.47 3.32
C LYS A 258 4.18 -91.94 1.87
N GLN A 259 4.94 -91.21 1.05
CA GLN A 259 5.29 -91.64 -0.30
C GLN A 259 6.05 -92.98 -0.29
N GLN A 260 7.03 -93.15 0.60
CA GLN A 260 7.84 -94.37 0.68
C GLN A 260 7.07 -95.61 1.16
N LEU A 261 6.17 -95.44 2.15
CA LEU A 261 5.47 -96.58 2.77
C LEU A 261 4.18 -96.98 2.06
N THR A 262 3.55 -96.05 1.34
CA THR A 262 2.20 -96.27 0.79
C THR A 262 2.17 -96.21 -0.72
N ASP A 263 2.81 -95.20 -1.31
CA ASP A 263 2.68 -94.95 -2.75
C ASP A 263 3.70 -95.77 -3.57
N ALA A 264 4.96 -95.83 -3.13
CA ALA A 264 5.98 -96.63 -3.82
C ALA A 264 5.69 -98.14 -3.81
N PRO A 265 5.25 -98.77 -2.70
CA PRO A 265 4.90 -100.18 -2.70
C PRO A 265 3.63 -100.46 -3.52
N LYS A 266 2.66 -99.53 -3.52
CA LYS A 266 1.49 -99.61 -4.42
C LYS A 266 1.91 -99.58 -5.89
N GLN A 267 2.83 -98.69 -6.27
CA GLN A 267 3.35 -98.64 -7.64
C GLN A 267 4.11 -99.91 -8.02
N GLN A 268 4.95 -100.43 -7.11
CA GLN A 268 5.66 -101.69 -7.37
C GLN A 268 4.70 -102.88 -7.48
N LEU A 269 3.65 -102.94 -6.64
CA LEU A 269 2.62 -103.97 -6.74
C LEU A 269 1.84 -103.84 -8.05
N GLN A 270 1.51 -102.62 -8.47
CA GLN A 270 0.83 -102.36 -9.74
C GLN A 270 1.69 -102.81 -10.94
N GLN A 271 2.98 -102.46 -10.95
CA GLN A 271 3.94 -102.88 -11.98
C GLN A 271 4.15 -104.40 -12.00
N ALA A 272 4.20 -105.04 -10.82
CA ALA A 272 4.32 -106.48 -10.72
C ALA A 272 3.06 -107.20 -11.26
N ILE A 273 1.87 -106.66 -10.99
CA ILE A 273 0.61 -107.18 -11.54
C ILE A 273 0.59 -107.03 -13.07
N GLU A 274 1.02 -105.89 -13.61
CA GLU A 274 1.12 -105.67 -15.06
C GLU A 274 2.15 -106.62 -15.72
N ALA A 275 3.32 -106.79 -15.10
CA ALA A 275 4.34 -107.72 -15.58
C ALA A 275 3.84 -109.17 -15.57
N GLN A 276 3.09 -109.57 -14.54
CA GLN A 276 2.52 -110.93 -14.45
C GLN A 276 1.39 -111.15 -15.47
N GLN A 277 0.60 -110.10 -15.78
CA GLN A 277 -0.37 -110.14 -16.88
C GLN A 277 0.33 -110.28 -18.25
N GLN A 278 1.45 -109.61 -18.46
CA GLN A 278 2.26 -109.76 -19.68
C GLN A 278 2.82 -111.18 -19.82
N GLN A 279 3.35 -111.78 -18.74
CA GLN A 279 3.85 -113.16 -18.78
C GLN A 279 2.74 -114.19 -19.05
N LEU A 280 1.51 -113.95 -18.59
CA LEU A 280 0.37 -114.83 -18.92
C LEU A 280 -0.08 -114.70 -20.38
N SER A 281 0.23 -113.59 -21.05
CA SER A 281 -0.10 -113.36 -22.46
C SER A 281 0.93 -113.92 -23.45
N GLU A 282 2.12 -114.32 -22.98
CA GLU A 282 3.21 -114.86 -23.82
C GLU A 282 3.38 -116.38 -23.76
N GLN A 283 2.40 -117.15 -23.27
CA GLN A 283 2.41 -118.63 -23.38
C GLN A 283 1.93 -119.07 -24.78
N PRO A 284 2.75 -119.71 -25.63
CA PRO A 284 2.31 -120.33 -26.87
C PRO A 284 2.19 -121.86 -26.68
N GLU A 285 0.97 -122.40 -26.74
CA GLU A 285 0.74 -123.78 -27.20
C GLU A 285 0.67 -123.79 -28.74
N PRO A 286 0.90 -124.91 -29.47
CA PRO A 286 1.03 -126.30 -28.99
C PRO A 286 2.20 -127.08 -29.65
N GLN A 287 2.47 -128.32 -29.25
CA GLN A 287 2.54 -129.47 -30.18
C GLN A 287 2.28 -130.81 -29.46
N LEU A 288 1.02 -131.20 -29.56
CA LEU A 288 0.49 -132.55 -29.47
C LEU A 288 1.10 -133.40 -30.61
N LYS A 289 2.11 -134.23 -30.34
CA LYS A 289 2.42 -135.49 -31.07
C LYS A 289 3.70 -136.17 -30.54
N LYS A 290 3.51 -137.24 -29.77
CA LYS A 290 3.99 -138.62 -30.05
C LYS A 290 4.10 -139.40 -28.75
N LEU A 291 3.02 -140.13 -28.46
CA LEU A 291 3.03 -141.30 -27.59
C LEU A 291 3.33 -142.51 -28.49
N ALA A 292 4.51 -143.11 -28.36
CA ALA A 292 4.78 -144.49 -28.74
C ALA A 292 6.08 -144.92 -28.04
N ALA A 293 5.93 -145.79 -27.05
CA ALA A 293 6.96 -146.50 -26.28
C ALA A 293 7.87 -147.38 -27.21
N PRO A 294 8.95 -148.09 -26.75
CA PRO A 294 9.19 -148.58 -25.38
C PRO A 294 10.66 -148.69 -24.86
N VAL A 295 10.76 -148.86 -23.53
CA VAL A 295 11.59 -149.80 -22.70
C VAL A 295 12.70 -150.57 -23.46
N PRO A 296 13.99 -150.65 -23.00
CA PRO A 296 14.39 -151.41 -21.78
C PRO A 296 15.66 -150.89 -21.03
N LYS A 297 15.71 -151.03 -19.69
CA LYS A 297 16.47 -152.00 -18.84
C LYS A 297 17.99 -151.78 -18.67
N GLN A 298 18.37 -151.86 -17.39
CA GLN A 298 19.57 -152.48 -16.80
C GLN A 298 20.90 -151.72 -17.02
N ASP A 299 21.81 -151.62 -16.04
CA ASP A 299 22.06 -152.43 -14.82
C ASP A 299 22.13 -151.61 -13.53
#